data_AF-A0A0Q8F3K9-F1
#
_entry.id   AF-A0A0Q8F3K9-F1
#
_cell.length_a   1.000
_cell.length_b   1.000
_cell.length_c   1.000
_cell.angle_alpha   90.00
_cell.angle_beta   90.00
_cell.angle_gamma   90.00
#
_symmetry.space_group_name_H-M   'P 1'
#
loop_
_entity.id
_entity.type
_entity.pdbx_description
1 polymer ?
#
loop_
_entity_poly.entity_id
_entity_poly.type
_entity_poly.pdbx_seq_one_letter_code
_entity_poly.pdbx_strand_id
1 'polypeptide(L)'
;MRAIAMQWPFVTSASDHFAGYFNELGITLTIASDARDDDVLSLQNMLLAYLDSFWAKENPDFTWVVMFSDETKAIVPLVLGDGPRSGSEDLRA
;
A
#
# COMPACT_ATOMS: atom_id res chain seq x y z
N MET A 1 -8.09 -2.35 -5.46
CA MET A 1 -6.70 -2.19 -4.99
C MET A 1 -5.74 -3.13 -5.73
N ARG A 2 -5.78 -4.46 -5.55
CA ARG A 2 -4.90 -5.41 -6.25
C ARG A 2 -4.78 -5.19 -7.76
N ALA A 3 -5.90 -5.07 -8.46
CA ALA A 3 -5.91 -4.83 -9.91
C ALA A 3 -5.30 -3.47 -10.33
N ILE A 4 -5.24 -2.49 -9.43
CA ILE A 4 -4.60 -1.18 -9.66
C ILE A 4 -3.10 -1.31 -9.44
N ALA A 5 -2.69 -1.91 -8.31
CA ALA A 5 -1.28 -2.12 -7.99
C ALA A 5 -0.57 -2.99 -9.04
N MET A 6 -1.21 -4.05 -9.52
CA MET A 6 -0.64 -4.97 -10.53
C MET A 6 -0.48 -4.34 -11.93
N GLN A 7 -0.92 -3.11 -12.16
CA GLN A 7 -0.63 -2.38 -13.41
C GLN A 7 0.80 -1.83 -13.45
N TRP A 8 1.44 -1.74 -12.29
CA TRP A 8 2.79 -1.24 -12.16
C TRP A 8 3.79 -2.40 -12.36
N PRO A 9 4.73 -2.29 -13.31
CA PRO A 9 5.57 -3.41 -13.72
C PRO A 9 6.54 -3.89 -12.64
N PHE A 10 6.84 -3.05 -11.65
CA PHE A 10 7.68 -3.40 -10.50
C PHE A 10 6.90 -4.05 -9.35
N VAL A 11 5.58 -4.17 -9.43
CA VAL A 11 4.77 -4.92 -8.45
C VAL A 11 4.75 -6.38 -8.89
N THR A 12 5.56 -7.21 -8.24
CA THR A 12 5.76 -8.62 -8.61
C THR A 12 4.67 -9.53 -8.06
N SER A 13 4.08 -9.16 -6.93
CA SER A 13 3.04 -9.95 -6.27
C SER A 13 2.11 -9.07 -5.43
N ALA A 14 0.89 -9.56 -5.22
CA ALA A 14 -0.09 -8.94 -4.34
C ALA A 14 -0.88 -10.04 -3.61
N SER A 15 -0.87 -10.00 -2.28
CA SER A 15 -1.57 -10.96 -1.43
C SER A 15 -2.47 -10.25 -0.42
N ASP A 16 -3.72 -10.71 -0.33
CA ASP A 16 -4.69 -10.17 0.61
C ASP A 16 -4.68 -11.04 1.88
N HIS A 17 -4.80 -10.41 3.04
CA HIS A 17 -4.94 -11.09 4.33
C HIS A 17 -5.97 -10.37 5.19
N PHE A 18 -6.84 -11.13 5.83
CA PHE A 18 -7.84 -10.59 6.73
C PHE A 18 -7.54 -11.05 8.16
N ALA A 19 -7.22 -10.08 9.03
CA ALA A 19 -7.00 -10.32 10.44
C ALA A 19 -8.32 -10.08 11.18
N GLY A 20 -9.22 -11.07 11.14
CA GLY A 20 -10.58 -10.94 11.67
C GLY A 20 -10.69 -10.59 13.15
N TYR A 21 -9.67 -10.90 13.96
CA TYR A 21 -9.62 -10.49 15.37
C TYR A 21 -9.48 -8.97 15.55
N PHE A 22 -8.80 -8.30 14.63
CA PHE A 22 -8.58 -6.85 14.64
C PHE A 22 -9.55 -6.10 13.72
N ASN A 23 -10.45 -6.83 13.06
CA ASN A 23 -11.28 -6.31 11.98
C ASN A 23 -10.46 -5.50 10.97
N GLU A 24 -9.32 -6.06 10.57
CA GLU A 24 -8.35 -5.40 9.70
C GLU A 24 -8.21 -6.18 8.38
N LEU A 25 -8.38 -5.47 7.27
CA LEU A 25 -8.07 -5.96 5.94
C LEU A 25 -6.68 -5.45 5.54
N GLY A 26 -5.73 -6.37 5.47
CA GLY A 26 -4.39 -6.09 5.03
C GLY A 26 -4.13 -6.56 3.60
N ILE A 27 -3.32 -5.80 2.87
CA ILE A 27 -2.85 -6.21 1.55
C ILE A 27 -1.35 -6.02 1.49
N THR A 28 -0.62 -7.06 1.11
CA THR A 28 0.83 -7.03 0.94
C THR A 28 1.16 -6.94 -0.54
N LEU A 29 1.88 -5.89 -0.93
CA LEU A 29 2.44 -5.72 -2.25
C LEU A 29 3.93 -6.05 -2.22
N THR A 30 4.34 -7.00 -3.05
CA THR A 30 5.76 -7.30 -3.26
C THR A 30 6.29 -6.42 -4.39
N ILE A 31 7.35 -5.68 -4.08
CA ILE A 31 7.99 -4.70 -4.95
C ILE A 31 9.34 -5.27 -5.40
N ALA A 32 9.67 -5.12 -6.69
CA ALA A 32 10.97 -5.50 -7.21
C ALA A 32 12.09 -4.71 -6.51
N SER A 33 13.22 -5.36 -6.22
CA SER A 33 14.32 -4.74 -5.47
C SER A 33 15.05 -3.62 -6.23
N ASP A 34 14.85 -3.53 -7.54
CA ASP A 34 15.36 -2.48 -8.43
C ASP A 34 14.32 -1.39 -8.73
N ALA A 35 13.14 -1.43 -8.09
CA ALA A 35 12.15 -0.38 -8.21
C ALA A 35 12.71 0.95 -7.72
N ARG A 36 12.45 2.03 -8.47
CA ARG A 36 12.88 3.36 -8.07
C ARG A 36 11.99 3.89 -6.94
N ASP A 37 12.59 4.54 -5.96
CA ASP A 37 11.86 5.17 -4.85
C ASP A 37 10.74 6.11 -5.36
N ASP A 38 10.99 6.90 -6.42
CA ASP A 38 9.98 7.79 -7.04
C ASP A 38 8.74 7.04 -7.54
N ASP A 39 8.96 5.86 -8.11
CA ASP A 39 7.90 5.04 -8.67
C ASP A 39 7.07 4.39 -7.54
N VAL A 40 7.76 3.92 -6.49
CA VAL A 40 7.12 3.38 -5.27
C VAL A 40 6.30 4.45 -4.56
N LEU A 41 6.83 5.68 -4.43
CA LEU A 41 6.11 6.83 -3.88
C LEU A 41 4.86 7.16 -4.70
N SER A 42 4.99 7.16 -6.03
CA SER A 42 3.87 7.43 -6.93
C SER A 42 2.77 6.38 -6.79
N LEU A 43 3.14 5.10 -6.70
CA LEU A 43 2.20 4.02 -6.42
C LEU A 43 1.53 4.20 -5.05
N GLN A 44 2.29 4.49 -4.00
CA GLN A 44 1.76 4.68 -2.65
C GLN A 44 0.75 5.81 -2.58
N ASN A 45 1.08 6.98 -3.15
CA ASN A 45 0.19 8.13 -3.20
C ASN A 45 -1.07 7.87 -4.03
N MET A 46 -0.95 7.14 -5.14
CA MET A 46 -2.10 6.74 -5.95
C MET A 46 -3.03 5.79 -5.17
N LEU A 47 -2.47 4.81 -4.46
CA LEU A 47 -3.24 3.87 -3.65
C LEU A 47 -3.91 4.58 -2.47
N LEU A 48 -3.21 5.49 -1.81
CA LEU A 48 -3.77 6.32 -0.74
C LEU A 48 -4.99 7.11 -1.24
N ALA A 49 -4.86 7.84 -2.35
CA ALA A 49 -5.97 8.60 -2.92
C ALA A 49 -7.16 7.73 -3.34
N TYR A 50 -6.90 6.54 -3.87
CA TYR A 50 -7.94 5.57 -4.20
C TYR A 50 -8.68 5.08 -2.94
N LEU A 51 -7.94 4.76 -1.88
CA LEU A 51 -8.48 4.26 -0.62
C LEU A 51 -9.29 5.35 0.09
N ASP A 52 -8.79 6.58 0.16
CA ASP A 52 -9.54 7.72 0.71
C ASP A 52 -10.87 7.93 -0.02
N SER A 53 -10.84 7.86 -1.36
CA SER A 53 -12.05 8.01 -2.19
C SER A 53 -13.05 6.87 -1.99
N PHE A 54 -12.55 5.63 -1.87
CA PHE A 54 -13.40 4.46 -1.63
C PHE A 54 -14.01 4.50 -0.21
N TRP A 55 -13.22 4.84 0.81
CA TRP A 55 -13.67 4.88 2.20
C TRP A 55 -14.68 6.00 2.44
N ALA A 56 -14.47 7.17 1.82
CA ALA A 56 -15.43 8.27 1.87
C ALA A 56 -16.82 7.88 1.29
N LYS A 57 -16.85 6.89 0.38
CA LYS A 57 -18.07 6.45 -0.28
C LYS A 57 -18.74 5.26 0.42
N GLU A 58 -17.96 4.28 0.83
CA GLU A 58 -18.46 2.98 1.30
C GLU A 58 -18.53 2.86 2.84
N ASN A 59 -17.82 3.73 3.57
CA ASN A 59 -17.77 3.76 5.05
C ASN A 59 -17.71 2.36 5.70
N PRO A 60 -16.68 1.55 5.39
CA PRO A 60 -16.62 0.18 5.87
C PRO A 60 -16.32 0.11 7.37
N ASP A 61 -16.82 -0.93 8.03
CA ASP A 61 -16.66 -1.15 9.48
C ASP A 61 -15.27 -1.68 9.89
N PHE A 62 -14.34 -1.85 8.94
CA PHE A 62 -13.02 -2.45 9.15
C PHE A 62 -11.88 -1.48 8.86
N THR A 63 -10.74 -1.66 9.55
CA THR A 63 -9.50 -0.91 9.30
C THR A 63 -8.74 -1.53 8.13
N TRP A 64 -7.96 -0.73 7.41
CA TRP A 64 -7.13 -1.23 6.31
C TRP A 64 -5.65 -0.93 6.53
N VAL A 65 -4.81 -1.80 5.99
CA VAL A 65 -3.36 -1.61 5.91
C VAL A 65 -2.85 -2.10 4.55
N VAL A 66 -1.97 -1.33 3.90
CA VAL A 66 -1.24 -1.81 2.72
C VAL A 66 0.24 -1.89 3.07
N MET A 67 0.74 -3.11 3.20
CA MET A 67 2.14 -3.39 3.39
C MET A 67 2.87 -3.42 2.05
N PHE A 68 4.07 -2.83 2.04
CA PHE A 68 4.98 -2.88 0.92
C PHE A 68 6.20 -3.65 1.37
N SER A 69 6.61 -4.66 0.61
CA SER A 69 7.82 -5.44 0.91
C SER A 69 8.65 -5.57 -0.35
N ASP A 70 9.95 -5.34 -0.27
CA ASP A 70 10.88 -5.92 -1.22
C ASP A 70 11.39 -7.28 -0.70
N GLU A 71 12.13 -8.05 -1.50
CA GLU A 71 12.67 -9.36 -1.09
C GLU A 71 13.64 -9.29 0.11
N THR A 72 14.10 -8.10 0.46
CA THR A 72 15.13 -7.84 1.45
C THR A 72 14.63 -7.08 2.68
N LYS A 73 13.55 -6.30 2.58
CA LYS A 73 13.09 -5.32 3.59
C LYS A 73 11.60 -5.01 3.50
N ALA A 74 11.01 -4.68 4.65
CA ALA A 74 9.70 -4.04 4.72
C ALA A 74 9.85 -2.54 4.41
N ILE A 75 9.01 -2.04 3.50
CA ILE A 75 8.82 -0.63 3.21
C ILE A 75 7.67 -0.13 4.11
N VAL A 76 7.72 1.15 4.49
CA VAL A 76 6.71 1.76 5.39
C VAL A 76 5.28 1.47 4.87
N PRO A 77 4.42 0.82 5.68
CA PRO A 77 3.06 0.47 5.26
C PRO A 77 2.21 1.74 5.12
N LEU A 78 1.19 1.70 4.27
CA LEU A 78 0.12 2.70 4.25
C LEU A 78 -0.97 2.29 5.23
N VAL A 79 -1.40 3.21 6.09
CA VAL A 79 -2.50 3.00 7.04
C VAL A 79 -3.57 4.07 6.88
N LEU A 80 -4.77 3.80 7.39
CA LEU A 80 -5.87 4.77 7.38
C LEU A 80 -5.46 6.09 8.06
N GLY A 81 -5.62 7.20 7.36
CA GLY A 81 -5.29 8.54 7.85
C GLY A 81 -3.88 9.02 7.51
N ASP A 82 -3.08 8.22 6.81
CA ASP A 82 -1.79 8.67 6.26
C ASP A 82 -1.99 9.87 5.32
N GLY A 83 -1.04 10.81 5.36
CA GLY A 83 -0.94 11.88 4.38
C GLY A 83 -0.12 11.46 3.15
N PRO A 84 -0.19 12.24 2.04
CA PRO A 84 0.66 12.01 0.88
C PRO A 84 2.15 12.05 1.27
N ARG A 85 2.93 11.13 0.71
CA ARG A 85 4.38 11.05 0.90
C ARG A 85 5.09 11.91 -0.12
N SER A 86 6.19 12.53 0.30
CA SER A 86 6.87 13.59 -0.47
C SER A 86 8.34 13.32 -0.71
N GLY A 87 8.96 12.40 0.02
CA GLY A 87 10.37 12.05 -0.14
C GLY A 87 10.64 10.57 0.05
N SER A 88 11.79 10.09 -0.46
CA SER A 88 12.24 8.70 -0.27
C SER A 88 12.58 8.38 1.20
N GLU A 89 12.78 9.41 2.02
CA GLU A 89 12.83 9.29 3.48
C GLU A 89 11.54 8.71 4.08
N ASP A 90 10.38 8.98 3.47
CA ASP A 90 9.08 8.45 3.90
C ASP A 90 8.92 6.94 3.59
N LEU A 91 9.85 6.35 2.81
CA LEU A 91 9.83 4.93 2.47
C LEU A 91 10.63 4.06 3.45
N ARG A 92 11.44 4.66 4.32
CA ARG A 92 12.39 3.96 5.21
C ARG A 92 11.98 4.16 6.67
N ALA A 93 11.48 3.09 7.30
CA ALA A 93 11.29 3.01 8.75
C ALA A 93 12.63 2.79 9.48
#